data_AF-A0A847ARU8-F1
#
_entry.id   AF-A0A847ARU8-F1
#
_cell.length_a   1.000
_cell.length_b   1.000
_cell.length_c   1.000
_cell.angle_alpha   90.00
_cell.angle_beta   90.00
_cell.angle_gamma   90.00
#
_symmetry.space_group_name_H-M   'P 1'
#
loop_
_entity.id
_entity.type
_entity.pdbx_description
1 polymer ?
#
loop_
_entity_poly.entity_id
_entity_poly.type
_entity_poly.pdbx_seq_one_letter_code
_entity_poly.pdbx_strand_id
1 'polypeptide(L)' 'MINNIDNEQRQCLTIGRIAPDFTAQTTEGPVTMSQFSGKWVLLFSHPGDFTP' A
#
# COMPACT_ATOMS: atom_id res chain seq x y z
N MET A 1 -7.66 5.93 32.56
CA MET A 1 -7.69 6.53 31.20
C MET A 1 -6.85 5.65 30.29
N ILE A 2 -7.43 4.56 29.78
CA ILE A 2 -6.78 3.72 28.77
C ILE A 2 -7.13 4.31 27.40
N ASN A 3 -6.14 4.81 26.69
CA ASN A 3 -6.31 5.42 25.37
C ASN A 3 -6.61 4.31 24.35
N ASN A 4 -7.87 4.27 23.90
CA ASN A 4 -8.38 3.36 22.88
C ASN A 4 -7.97 3.83 21.46
N ILE A 5 -6.67 3.99 21.21
CA ILE A 5 -6.16 4.56 19.94
C ILE A 5 -5.83 3.48 18.88
N ASP A 6 -5.84 2.20 19.24
CA ASP A 6 -5.33 1.15 18.34
C ASP A 6 -6.36 0.56 17.35
N ASN A 7 -7.58 1.12 17.26
CA ASN A 7 -8.68 0.48 16.50
C ASN A 7 -9.06 1.16 15.17
N GLU A 8 -8.26 2.09 14.63
CA GLU A 8 -8.61 2.78 13.37
C GLU A 8 -7.82 2.36 12.12
N GLN A 9 -6.84 1.47 12.17
CA GLN A 9 -5.99 1.19 10.99
C GLN A 9 -5.82 -0.28 10.60
N ARG A 10 -6.89 -1.08 10.71
CA ARG A 10 -7.00 -2.34 9.96
C ARG A 10 -8.23 -2.32 9.05
N GLN A 11 -8.33 -1.30 8.19
CA GLN A 11 -9.32 -1.36 7.11
C GLN A 11 -8.81 -2.32 6.03
N CYS A 12 -9.44 -3.50 5.99
CA CYS A 12 -9.32 -4.45 4.88
C CYS A 12 -9.52 -3.73 3.55
N LEU A 13 -8.70 -4.07 2.54
CA LEU A 13 -8.90 -3.59 1.18
C LEU A 13 -10.15 -4.26 0.59
N THR A 14 -11.05 -3.47 0.04
CA THR A 14 -12.28 -3.94 -0.61
C THR A 14 -12.31 -3.48 -2.06
N ILE A 15 -13.01 -4.22 -2.91
CA ILE A 15 -13.21 -3.85 -4.32
C ILE A 15 -14.01 -2.54 -4.37
N GLY A 16 -13.58 -1.61 -5.23
CA GLY A 16 -14.18 -0.29 -5.39
C GLY A 16 -13.71 0.76 -4.38
N ARG A 17 -12.92 0.38 -3.37
CA ARG A 17 -12.26 1.34 -2.47
C ARG A 17 -11.11 2.05 -3.21
N ILE A 18 -10.93 3.33 -2.93
CA ILE A 18 -9.76 4.08 -3.37
C ILE A 18 -8.50 3.44 -2.76
N ALA A 19 -7.51 3.15 -3.58
CA ALA A 19 -6.22 2.61 -3.13
C ALA A 19 -5.53 3.60 -2.16
N PRO A 20 -4.86 3.13 -1.10
CA PRO A 20 -4.14 4.01 -0.18
C PRO A 20 -3.02 4.78 -0.91
N ASP A 21 -2.87 6.07 -0.58
CA ASP A 21 -1.78 6.89 -1.12
C ASP A 21 -0.51 6.75 -0.27
N PHE A 22 0.17 5.60 -0.41
CA PHE A 22 1.40 5.32 0.33
C PHE A 22 2.64 5.74 -0.47
N THR A 23 3.72 6.03 0.25
CA THR A 23 5.07 6.20 -0.29
C THR A 23 5.93 5.01 0.13
N ALA A 24 6.59 4.38 -0.83
CA ALA A 24 7.48 3.24 -0.60
C ALA A 24 8.85 3.47 -1.22
N GLN A 25 9.88 2.84 -0.64
CA GLN A 25 11.19 2.77 -1.26
C GLN A 25 11.19 1.67 -2.33
N THR A 26 11.66 2.01 -3.52
CA THR A 26 11.76 1.08 -4.65
C THR A 26 13.20 1.02 -5.16
N THR A 27 13.48 0.12 -6.09
CA THR A 27 14.78 0.04 -6.78
C THR A 27 15.11 1.30 -7.59
N GLU A 28 14.11 2.11 -7.93
CA GLU A 28 14.26 3.38 -8.65
C GLU A 28 14.17 4.60 -7.71
N GLY A 29 14.20 4.38 -6.39
CA GLY A 29 14.04 5.41 -5.37
C GLY A 29 12.63 5.49 -4.78
N PRO A 30 12.32 6.54 -4.00
CA PRO A 30 11.02 6.68 -3.36
C PRO A 30 9.92 6.98 -4.38
N VAL A 31 8.80 6.26 -4.27
CA VAL A 31 7.62 6.42 -5.14
C VAL A 31 6.37 6.52 -4.30
N THR A 32 5.50 7.48 -4.64
CA THR A 32 4.16 7.66 -4.05
C THR A 32 3.08 7.22 -5.03
N MET A 33 2.06 6.50 -4.55
CA MET A 33 1.00 5.90 -5.39
C MET A 33 0.28 6.93 -6.29
N SER A 34 0.02 8.14 -5.80
CA SER A 34 -0.61 9.23 -6.55
C SER A 34 0.17 9.69 -7.79
N GLN A 35 1.47 9.40 -7.88
CA GLN A 35 2.27 9.65 -9.09
C GLN A 35 1.77 8.88 -10.32
N PHE A 36 1.04 7.79 -10.12
CA PHE A 36 0.48 6.97 -11.20
C PHE A 36 -0.98 7.32 -11.55
N SER A 37 -1.51 8.43 -11.04
CA SER A 37 -2.89 8.85 -11.30
C SER A 37 -3.19 8.92 -12.81
N GLY A 38 -4.39 8.48 -13.19
CA GLY A 38 -4.82 8.39 -14.59
C GLY A 38 -4.31 7.15 -15.35
N LYS A 39 -3.59 6.24 -14.69
CA LYS A 39 -3.14 4.96 -15.27
C LYS A 39 -3.73 3.78 -14.50
N TRP A 40 -3.88 2.65 -15.18
CA TRP A 40 -4.09 1.37 -14.51
C TRP A 40 -2.78 0.91 -13.86
N VAL A 41 -2.86 0.48 -12.59
CA VAL A 41 -1.72 0.03 -11.80
C VAL A 41 -2.03 -1.35 -11.23
N LEU A 42 -1.10 -2.29 -11.39
CA LEU A 42 -1.14 -3.60 -10.76
C LEU A 42 -0.02 -3.68 -9.72
N LEU A 43 -0.40 -3.78 -8.44
CA LEU A 43 0.52 -4.03 -7.34
C LEU A 43 0.45 -5.50 -6.95
N PHE A 44 1.59 -6.17 -6.91
CA PHE A 44 1.71 -7.55 -6.46
C PHE A 44 2.90 -7.66 -5.51
N SER A 45 2.88 -8.68 -4.65
CA SER A 45 3.98 -9.04 -3.77
C SER A 45 4.39 -10.49 -3.99
N HIS A 46 5.63 -10.80 -3.63
CA HIS A 46 6.13 -12.16 -3.52
C HIS A 46 6.62 -12.41 -2.07
N PRO A 47 6.70 -13.66 -1.60
CA PRO A 47 7.05 -13.95 -0.21
C PRO A 47 8.50 -13.59 0.16
N GLY A 48 9.44 -13.76 -0.77
CA GLY A 48 10.85 -13.45 -0.57
C GLY A 48 11.65 -13.50 -1.87
N ASP A 49 12.77 -12.79 -1.91
CA ASP A 49 13.69 -12.83 -3.04
C ASP A 49 14.43 -14.17 -3.09
N PHE A 50 14.81 -14.62 -4.30
CA PHE A 50 15.58 -15.85 -4.54
C PHE A 50 14.93 -17.16 -4.03
N THR A 51 13.61 -17.21 -3.93
CA THR A 51 12.84 -18.43 -3.70
C THR A 51 12.35 -19.02 -5.04
N PRO A 52 12.43 -20.34 -5.28
CA PRO A 52 11.83 -20.98 -6.46
C PRO A 52 10.32 -20.77 -6.58
#